data_AF-A0A286F654-F1
#
_entry.id   AF-A0A286F654-F1
#
_cell.length_a   1.000
_cell.length_b   1.000
_cell.length_c   1.000
_cell.angle_alpha   90.00
_cell.angle_beta   90.00
_cell.angle_gamma   90.00
#
_symmetry.space_group_name_H-M   'P 1'
#
loop_
_entity.id
_entity.type
_entity.pdbx_description
1 polymer ?
#
loop_
_entity_poly.entity_id
_entity_poly.type
_entity_poly.pdbx_seq_one_letter_code
_entity_poly.pdbx_strand_id
1 'polypeptide(L)'
;MKTVTYDSLQAEHAWMIVSDQLQQRNNMLAKSISHMERNPGELPMASRLIILRYHLKMSLRLLTQEARQQKQSPKTENQLATQWMHVHQLFFLLRQIDNELGRATTESNMLRSWMGKTEGRVYRSALVHLN
;
A
#
# COMPACT_ATOMS: atom_id res chain seq x y z
N MET A 1 22.33 -9.84 -25.18
CA MET A 1 21.70 -10.34 -23.92
C MET A 1 21.60 -9.18 -22.93
N LYS A 2 20.46 -8.98 -22.26
CA LYS A 2 20.39 -8.04 -21.13
C LYS A 2 21.13 -8.66 -19.95
N THR A 3 22.22 -8.05 -19.51
CA THR A 3 22.94 -8.46 -18.30
C THR A 3 22.05 -8.13 -17.10
N VAL A 4 21.47 -9.15 -16.49
CA VAL A 4 20.72 -9.03 -15.23
C VAL A 4 21.75 -9.03 -14.11
N THR A 5 21.76 -7.98 -13.29
CA THR A 5 22.66 -7.88 -12.13
C THR A 5 21.94 -8.37 -10.87
N TYR A 6 22.69 -8.81 -9.86
CA TYR A 6 22.13 -9.17 -8.57
C TYR A 6 21.29 -8.03 -7.96
N ASP A 7 21.80 -6.79 -8.02
CA ASP A 7 21.09 -5.61 -7.50
C ASP A 7 19.77 -5.34 -8.24
N SER A 8 19.70 -5.62 -9.55
CA SER A 8 18.47 -5.49 -10.32
C SER A 8 17.41 -6.51 -9.89
N LEU A 9 17.82 -7.75 -9.59
CA LEU A 9 16.92 -8.78 -9.04
C LEU A 9 16.44 -8.40 -7.64
N GLN A 10 17.31 -7.82 -6.81
CA GLN A 10 16.94 -7.34 -5.48
C GLN A 10 15.92 -6.19 -5.56
N ALA A 11 16.10 -5.25 -6.48
CA ALA A 11 15.15 -4.16 -6.69
C ALA A 11 13.79 -4.66 -7.19
N GLU A 12 13.77 -5.64 -8.10
CA GLU A 12 12.53 -6.28 -8.56
C GLU A 12 11.81 -7.05 -7.44
N HIS A 13 12.55 -7.79 -6.62
CA HIS A 13 12.00 -8.49 -5.47
C HIS A 13 11.42 -7.51 -4.44
N ALA A 14 12.14 -6.43 -4.14
CA ALA A 14 11.66 -5.38 -3.24
C ALA A 14 10.39 -4.70 -3.79
N TRP A 15 10.35 -4.41 -5.09
CA TRP A 15 9.15 -3.89 -5.75
C TRP A 15 7.95 -4.82 -5.53
N MET A 16 8.12 -6.12 -5.77
CA MET A 16 7.05 -7.12 -5.60
C MET A 16 6.51 -7.13 -4.18
N ILE A 17 7.39 -7.23 -3.18
CA ILE A 17 7.00 -7.27 -1.75
C ILE A 17 6.26 -5.99 -1.36
N VAL A 18 6.83 -4.83 -1.65
CA VAL A 18 6.25 -3.55 -1.22
C VAL A 18 4.92 -3.29 -1.93
N SER A 19 4.80 -3.68 -3.21
CA SER A 19 3.54 -3.58 -3.94
C SER A 19 2.43 -4.44 -3.34
N ASP A 20 2.74 -5.69 -2.95
CA ASP A 20 1.77 -6.57 -2.30
C ASP A 20 1.33 -6.02 -0.94
N GLN A 21 2.28 -5.59 -0.11
CA GLN A 21 1.98 -4.95 1.18
C GLN A 21 1.11 -3.70 1.01
N LEU A 22 1.43 -2.85 0.03
CA LEU A 22 0.65 -1.66 -0.28
C LEU A 22 -0.77 -2.01 -0.72
N GLN A 23 -0.94 -3.04 -1.55
CA GLN A 23 -2.25 -3.53 -1.97
C GLN A 23 -3.07 -4.05 -0.78
N GLN A 24 -2.45 -4.83 0.10
CA GLN A 24 -3.10 -5.33 1.32
C GLN A 24 -3.53 -4.18 2.23
N ARG A 25 -2.68 -3.19 2.45
CA ARG A 25 -3.00 -2.01 3.27
C ARG A 25 -4.05 -1.11 2.63
N ASN A 26 -4.01 -0.90 1.32
CA ASN A 26 -5.06 -0.17 0.60
C ASN A 26 -6.42 -0.88 0.68
N ASN A 27 -6.43 -2.22 0.65
CA ASN A 27 -7.65 -3.00 0.88
C ASN A 27 -8.17 -2.84 2.31
N MET A 28 -7.29 -2.82 3.32
CA MET A 28 -7.68 -2.55 4.70
C MET A 28 -8.27 -1.15 4.84
N LEU A 29 -7.60 -0.13 4.28
CA LEU A 29 -8.08 1.25 4.23
C LEU A 29 -9.49 1.36 3.65
N ALA A 30 -9.74 0.70 2.51
CA ALA A 30 -11.06 0.68 1.89
C ALA A 30 -12.13 0.06 2.80
N LYS A 31 -11.83 -1.07 3.45
CA LYS A 31 -12.76 -1.73 4.37
C LYS A 31 -13.02 -0.88 5.62
N SER A 32 -12.00 -0.21 6.17
CA SER A 32 -12.12 0.72 7.29
C SER A 32 -13.06 1.89 6.96
N ILE A 33 -12.88 2.52 5.80
CA ILE A 33 -13.77 3.57 5.29
C ILE A 33 -15.21 3.05 5.24
N SER A 34 -15.45 1.93 4.55
CA SER A 34 -16.81 1.37 4.41
C SER A 34 -17.44 0.93 5.73
N HIS A 35 -16.64 0.59 6.74
CA HIS A 35 -17.14 0.30 8.08
C HIS A 35 -17.59 1.58 8.79
N MET A 36 -16.77 2.64 8.70
CA MET A 36 -17.03 3.92 9.34
C MET A 36 -18.17 4.71 8.72
N GLU A 37 -18.33 4.65 7.39
CA GLU A 37 -19.43 5.33 6.67
C GLU A 37 -20.83 4.93 7.17
N ARG A 38 -20.95 3.79 7.86
CA ARG A 38 -22.21 3.31 8.45
C ARG A 38 -22.60 4.08 9.71
N ASN A 39 -21.71 4.88 10.28
CA ASN A 39 -21.90 5.59 11.53
C ASN A 39 -21.70 7.10 11.33
N PRO A 40 -22.75 7.93 11.49
CA PRO A 40 -22.67 9.37 11.25
C PRO A 40 -21.56 10.08 12.03
N GLY A 41 -21.28 9.65 13.27
CA GLY A 41 -20.22 10.21 14.11
C GLY A 41 -18.79 9.97 13.59
N GLU A 42 -18.61 9.05 12.66
CA GLU A 42 -17.30 8.66 12.10
C GLU A 42 -17.07 9.24 10.70
N LEU A 43 -18.08 9.91 10.12
CA LEU A 43 -18.01 10.52 8.79
C LEU A 43 -16.84 11.50 8.60
N PRO A 44 -16.47 12.35 9.58
CA PRO A 44 -15.32 13.23 9.44
C PRO A 44 -14.01 12.46 9.22
N MET A 45 -13.79 11.38 9.98
CA MET A 45 -12.60 10.54 9.82
C MET A 45 -12.70 9.69 8.55
N ALA A 46 -13.87 9.17 8.20
CA ALA A 46 -14.07 8.41 6.96
C ALA A 46 -13.72 9.28 5.74
N SER A 47 -14.14 10.54 5.75
CA SER A 47 -13.83 11.53 4.71
C SER A 47 -12.32 11.79 4.59
N ARG A 48 -11.60 11.93 5.71
CA ARG A 48 -10.13 12.05 5.71
C ARG A 48 -9.46 10.84 5.05
N LEU A 49 -9.89 9.64 5.42
CA LEU A 49 -9.37 8.40 4.85
C LEU A 49 -9.70 8.25 3.35
N ILE A 50 -10.88 8.71 2.91
CA ILE A 50 -11.26 8.76 1.49
C ILE A 50 -10.33 9.67 0.71
N ILE A 51 -10.04 10.86 1.22
CA ILE A 51 -9.11 11.82 0.59
C ILE A 51 -7.72 11.20 0.48
N LEU A 52 -7.22 10.59 1.56
CA LEU A 52 -5.95 9.85 1.52
C LEU A 52 -5.96 8.76 0.43
N ARG A 53 -7.00 7.93 0.41
CA ARG A 53 -7.15 6.85 -0.58
C ARG A 53 -7.18 7.37 -2.02
N TYR A 54 -7.81 8.51 -2.25
CA TYR A 54 -7.79 9.16 -3.56
C TYR A 54 -6.37 9.56 -3.98
N HIS A 55 -5.62 10.23 -3.09
CA HIS A 55 -4.24 10.63 -3.39
C HIS A 55 -3.34 9.42 -3.64
N LEU A 56 -3.47 8.35 -2.84
CA LEU A 56 -2.74 7.10 -3.05
C LEU A 56 -3.01 6.50 -4.44
N LYS A 57 -4.27 6.48 -4.88
CA LYS A 57 -4.63 6.00 -6.23
C LYS A 57 -3.97 6.83 -7.33
N MET A 58 -3.91 8.16 -7.15
CA MET A 58 -3.28 9.05 -8.12
C MET A 58 -1.76 8.87 -8.16
N SER A 59 -1.10 8.82 -7.00
CA SER A 59 0.34 8.56 -6.89
C SER A 59 0.73 7.21 -7.50
N LEU A 60 -0.05 6.14 -7.23
CA LEU A 60 0.20 4.82 -7.83
C LEU A 60 0.04 4.82 -9.35
N ARG A 61 -0.93 5.56 -9.88
CA ARG A 61 -1.12 5.71 -11.31
C ARG A 61 0.08 6.38 -11.97
N LEU A 62 0.61 7.45 -11.36
CA LEU A 62 1.80 8.15 -11.85
C LEU A 62 3.03 7.23 -11.82
N LEU A 63 3.31 6.58 -10.69
CA LEU A 63 4.43 5.62 -10.57
C LEU A 63 4.35 4.49 -11.59
N THR A 64 3.13 3.96 -11.84
CA THR A 64 2.93 2.91 -12.84
C THR A 64 3.19 3.42 -14.26
N GLN A 65 2.83 4.67 -14.55
CA GLN A 65 3.11 5.29 -15.85
C GLN A 65 4.61 5.52 -16.05
N GLU A 66 5.29 6.08 -15.05
CA GLU A 66 6.74 6.30 -15.05
C GLU A 66 7.51 4.99 -15.24
N ALA A 67 7.18 3.94 -14.47
CA ALA A 67 7.80 2.62 -14.58
C ALA A 67 7.58 1.97 -15.95
N ARG A 68 6.43 2.22 -16.61
CA ARG A 68 6.16 1.73 -17.97
C ARG A 68 6.96 2.48 -19.04
N GLN A 69 7.05 3.81 -18.92
CA GLN A 69 7.83 4.64 -19.85
C GLN A 69 9.32 4.29 -19.78
N GLN A 70 9.83 3.97 -18.59
CA GLN A 70 11.23 3.58 -18.40
C GLN A 70 11.65 2.34 -19.22
N LYS A 71 10.73 1.40 -19.48
CA LYS A 71 11.02 0.22 -20.30
C LYS A 71 11.24 0.55 -21.79
N GLN A 72 10.81 1.73 -22.24
CA GLN A 72 10.84 2.17 -23.63
C GLN A 72 12.05 3.08 -23.96
N SER A 73 12.72 3.66 -22.96
CA SER A 73 13.88 4.52 -23.18
C SER A 73 15.20 3.73 -23.27
N PRO A 74 16.13 4.13 -24.18
CA PRO A 74 17.45 3.50 -24.28
C PRO A 74 18.23 3.61 -22.97
N LYS A 75 19.01 2.57 -22.64
CA LYS A 75 19.72 2.37 -21.37
C LYS A 75 20.43 3.63 -20.86
N THR A 76 19.79 4.34 -19.94
CA THR A 76 20.42 5.35 -19.11
C THR A 76 21.20 4.67 -17.98
N GLU A 77 22.37 5.20 -17.64
CA GLU A 77 23.24 4.70 -16.56
C GLU A 77 22.53 4.62 -15.17
N ASN A 78 21.36 5.25 -15.03
CA ASN A 78 20.60 5.36 -13.78
C ASN A 78 19.39 4.42 -13.65
N GLN A 79 19.23 3.38 -14.49
CA GLN A 79 18.05 2.50 -14.42
C GLN A 79 17.83 1.86 -13.03
N LEU A 80 18.90 1.35 -12.40
CA LEU A 80 18.84 0.75 -11.08
C LEU A 80 18.47 1.76 -9.99
N ALA A 81 19.04 2.98 -10.06
CA ALA A 81 18.73 4.04 -9.11
C ALA A 81 17.25 4.44 -9.18
N THR A 82 16.68 4.53 -10.38
CA THR A 82 15.25 4.81 -10.55
C THR A 82 14.36 3.65 -10.08
N GLN A 83 14.76 2.39 -10.31
CA GLN A 83 14.03 1.24 -9.75
C GLN A 83 13.94 1.33 -8.24
N TRP A 84 15.07 1.60 -7.58
CA TRP A 84 15.09 1.83 -6.14
C TRP A 84 14.27 3.03 -5.73
N MET A 85 14.33 4.15 -6.46
CA MET A 85 13.51 5.32 -6.17
C MET A 85 12.01 4.97 -6.15
N HIS A 86 11.52 4.23 -7.15
CA HIS A 86 10.14 3.80 -7.16
C HIS A 86 9.79 2.87 -5.99
N VAL A 87 10.68 1.94 -5.61
CA VAL A 87 10.49 1.10 -4.42
C VAL A 87 10.33 1.96 -3.17
N HIS A 88 11.18 2.98 -2.99
CA HIS A 88 11.08 3.91 -1.86
C HIS A 88 9.78 4.73 -1.90
N GLN A 89 9.33 5.15 -3.09
CA GLN A 89 8.04 5.86 -3.23
C GLN A 89 6.86 4.95 -2.85
N LEU A 90 6.83 3.69 -3.30
CA LEU A 90 5.82 2.72 -2.88
C LEU A 90 5.83 2.50 -1.36
N PHE A 91 7.03 2.38 -0.78
CA PHE A 91 7.19 2.22 0.66
C PHE A 91 6.73 3.45 1.45
N PHE A 92 6.98 4.65 0.92
CA PHE A 92 6.47 5.89 1.52
C PHE A 92 4.93 5.92 1.53
N LEU A 93 4.28 5.57 0.42
CA LEU A 93 2.81 5.46 0.34
C LEU A 93 2.26 4.44 1.35
N LEU A 94 2.95 3.30 1.50
CA LEU A 94 2.61 2.27 2.49
C LEU A 94 2.62 2.85 3.91
N ARG A 95 3.71 3.55 4.29
CA ARG A 95 3.81 4.18 5.61
C ARG A 95 2.77 5.27 5.82
N GLN A 96 2.36 6.00 4.78
CA GLN A 96 1.27 6.98 4.90
C GLN A 96 -0.06 6.30 5.26
N ILE A 97 -0.36 5.14 4.65
CA ILE A 97 -1.55 4.36 5.02
C ILE A 97 -1.46 3.90 6.47
N ASP A 98 -0.35 3.28 6.85
CA ASP A 98 -0.17 2.73 8.20
C ASP A 98 -0.29 3.83 9.27
N ASN A 99 0.32 5.00 9.03
CA ASN A 99 0.26 6.13 9.94
C ASN A 99 -1.17 6.67 10.09
N GLU A 100 -1.91 6.86 8.99
CA GLU A 100 -3.26 7.44 9.06
C GLU A 100 -4.27 6.44 9.62
N LEU A 101 -4.15 5.14 9.29
CA LEU A 101 -4.94 4.09 9.95
C LEU A 101 -4.60 3.98 11.44
N GLY A 102 -3.32 4.12 11.82
CA GLY A 102 -2.88 4.18 13.21
C GLY A 102 -3.49 5.36 13.97
N ARG A 103 -3.54 6.54 13.35
CA ARG A 103 -4.24 7.72 13.90
C ARG A 103 -5.74 7.48 14.02
N ALA A 104 -6.38 6.99 12.96
CA ALA A 104 -7.81 6.70 12.96
C ALA A 104 -8.21 5.68 14.04
N THR A 105 -7.41 4.63 14.26
CA THR A 105 -7.64 3.66 15.34
C THR A 105 -7.33 4.23 16.73
N THR A 106 -6.44 5.21 16.83
CA THR A 106 -6.20 5.95 18.08
C THR A 106 -7.41 6.82 18.43
N GLU A 107 -7.99 7.50 17.43
CA GLU A 107 -9.11 8.44 17.58
C GLU A 107 -10.49 7.74 17.65
N SER A 108 -10.66 6.57 17.02
CA SER A 108 -11.91 5.79 17.01
C SER A 108 -11.77 4.43 17.69
N ASN A 109 -12.37 4.29 18.87
CA ASN A 109 -12.47 3.01 19.59
C ASN A 109 -13.28 1.96 18.80
N MET A 110 -14.28 2.39 18.05
CA MET A 110 -15.11 1.51 17.22
C MET A 110 -14.26 0.90 16.09
N LEU A 111 -13.53 1.75 15.35
CA LEU A 111 -12.64 1.29 14.29
C LEU A 111 -11.56 0.36 14.86
N ARG A 112 -10.94 0.72 15.98
CA ARG A 112 -9.93 -0.11 16.66
C ARG A 112 -10.46 -1.51 16.97
N SER A 113 -11.65 -1.60 17.58
CA SER A 113 -12.30 -2.87 17.90
C SER A 113 -12.61 -3.70 16.65
N TRP A 114 -13.11 -3.04 15.60
CA TRP A 114 -13.42 -3.71 14.34
C TRP A 114 -12.17 -4.22 13.62
N MET A 115 -11.09 -3.43 13.59
CA MET A 115 -9.82 -3.84 12.97
C MET A 115 -9.21 -5.05 13.70
N GLY A 116 -9.18 -5.04 15.04
CA GLY A 116 -8.69 -6.18 15.82
C GLY A 116 -9.46 -7.49 15.54
N LYS A 117 -10.78 -7.42 15.36
CA LYS A 117 -11.61 -8.56 14.96
C LYS A 117 -11.40 -9.01 13.51
N THR A 118 -10.95 -8.11 12.65
CA THR A 118 -10.73 -8.37 11.22
C THR A 118 -9.36 -9.02 11.00
N GLU A 119 -8.32 -8.52 11.65
CA GLU A 119 -6.97 -9.12 11.62
C GLU A 119 -6.97 -10.52 12.24
N GLY A 120 -7.68 -10.72 13.36
CA GLY A 120 -7.84 -12.04 13.95
C GLY A 120 -8.56 -13.06 13.05
N ARG A 121 -9.45 -12.62 12.15
CA ARG A 121 -10.11 -13.49 11.16
C ARG A 121 -9.21 -13.87 10.00
N VAL A 122 -8.38 -12.93 9.51
CA VAL A 122 -7.39 -13.22 8.47
C VAL A 122 -6.36 -14.24 8.97
N TYR A 123 -5.87 -14.07 10.20
CA TYR A 123 -4.92 -15.00 10.81
C TYR A 123 -5.50 -16.42 10.96
N ARG A 124 -6.75 -16.54 11.44
CA ARG A 124 -7.43 -17.84 11.54
C ARG A 124 -7.66 -18.52 10.18
N SER A 125 -8.01 -17.76 9.14
CA SER A 125 -8.19 -18.30 7.79
C SER A 125 -6.88 -18.82 7.18
N ALA A 126 -5.76 -18.14 7.42
CA ALA A 126 -4.45 -18.58 6.92
C ALA A 126 -3.98 -19.89 7.59
N LEU A 127 -4.24 -20.06 8.89
CA LEU A 127 -3.92 -21.29 9.62
C LEU A 127 -4.72 -22.52 9.16
N VAL A 128 -5.96 -22.33 8.68
CA VAL A 128 -6.77 -23.43 8.13
C VAL A 128 -6.20 -23.98 6.82
N HIS A 129 -5.41 -23.19 6.08
CA HIS A 129 -4.73 -23.65 4.86
C HIS A 129 -3.35 -24.29 5.11
N LEU A 130 -2.92 -24.41 6.37
CA LEU A 130 -1.63 -24.98 6.77
C LEU A 130 -1.76 -26.36 7.43
N ASN A 131 -2.97 -26.90 7.55
CA ASN A 131 -3.24 -28.24 8.10
C ASN A 131 -3.76 -29.19 7.02
#